data_AF-A0A5E4EWG5-F1
#
_entry.id   AF-A0A5E4EWG5-F1
#
_cell.length_a   1.000
_cell.length_b   1.000
_cell.length_c   1.000
_cell.angle_alpha   90.00
_cell.angle_beta   90.00
_cell.angle_gamma   90.00
#
_symmetry.space_group_name_H-M   'P 1'
#
loop_
_entity.id
_entity.type
_entity.pdbx_description
1 polymer ?
#
loop_
_entity_poly.entity_id
_entity_poly.type
_entity_poly.pdbx_seq_one_letter_code
_entity_poly.pdbx_strand_id
1 'polypeptide(L)'
;MGSFMLLELVGTLMESQKLFFRNVKLMSCIFLLIISLSAILFLSNMLSIKPSITDFTLKANLLAMNIGTPEFANLLNTLKGDLRLFVGLEWIFIFILCFFSLFFATASILASAVTYRGKDMSIKELLSRAVKSLKRPFLTWFYITLLHLGYCLFLITFLVPLVVIFDLTVTMPSLLSIIIFLLALVFEAYLAVVWNLALVVSVLEEMCGIEALGKAGQLIKGLKMRGFFLNLLFGALSLPVFYGAHKFGKTVMSSNAAMIPLLLLNSISCLIGMFKLMAYTVLYHDCKATHGEELEMQGGTEYTKVAFTPLISADLP
;
A
#
# COMPACT_ATOMS: atom_id res chain seq x y z
N MET A 1 -24.30 2.45 19.13
CA MET A 1 -23.29 1.77 18.28
C MET A 1 -22.43 2.77 17.50
N GLY A 2 -22.98 3.63 16.62
CA GLY A 2 -22.19 4.50 15.74
C GLY A 2 -21.26 5.52 16.43
N SER A 3 -21.68 6.13 17.54
CA SER A 3 -20.87 7.11 18.28
C SER A 3 -19.62 6.51 18.93
N PHE A 4 -19.71 5.29 19.46
CA PHE A 4 -18.57 4.57 20.05
C PHE A 4 -17.55 4.17 18.99
N MET A 5 -18.01 3.68 17.83
CA MET A 5 -17.13 3.32 16.71
C MET A 5 -16.38 4.51 16.13
N LEU A 6 -17.03 5.68 16.03
CA LEU A 6 -16.37 6.92 15.60
C LEU A 6 -15.32 7.37 16.63
N LEU A 7 -15.59 7.19 17.92
CA LEU A 7 -14.63 7.50 18.98
C LEU A 7 -13.39 6.60 18.90
N GLU A 8 -13.55 5.31 18.64
CA GLU A 8 -12.43 4.38 18.44
C GLU A 8 -11.62 4.70 17.18
N LEU A 9 -12.30 5.07 16.07
CA LEU A 9 -11.63 5.51 14.84
C LEU A 9 -10.80 6.78 15.09
N VAL A 10 -11.42 7.80 15.71
CA VAL A 10 -10.75 9.05 16.08
C VAL A 10 -9.60 8.78 17.04
N GLY A 11 -9.77 7.86 18.01
CA GLY A 11 -8.72 7.41 18.90
C GLY A 11 -7.51 6.85 18.14
N THR A 12 -7.74 5.99 17.14
CA THR A 12 -6.67 5.47 16.26
C THR A 12 -5.91 6.58 15.55
N LEU A 13 -6.66 7.52 14.96
CA LEU A 13 -6.07 8.60 14.17
C LEU A 13 -5.28 9.54 15.06
N MET A 14 -5.85 9.91 16.21
CA MET A 14 -5.18 10.74 17.21
C MET A 14 -3.92 10.06 17.73
N GLU A 15 -3.95 8.74 17.98
CA GLU A 15 -2.77 8.01 18.42
C GLU A 15 -1.72 7.92 17.32
N SER A 16 -2.11 7.69 16.07
CA SER A 16 -1.18 7.72 14.93
C SER A 16 -0.55 9.11 14.74
N GLN A 17 -1.30 10.18 14.96
CA GLN A 17 -0.81 11.55 14.91
C GLN A 17 0.14 11.84 16.08
N LYS A 18 -0.22 11.46 17.31
CA LYS A 18 0.66 11.55 18.48
C LYS A 18 1.97 10.80 18.24
N LEU A 19 1.89 9.63 17.61
CA LEU A 19 3.04 8.82 17.29
C LEU A 19 3.97 9.49 16.27
N PHE A 20 3.41 10.19 15.28
CA PHE A 20 4.20 11.06 14.39
C PHE A 20 4.93 12.16 15.17
N PHE A 21 4.23 12.83 16.09
CA PHE A 21 4.79 13.93 16.89
C PHE A 21 5.70 13.48 18.04
N ARG A 22 5.66 12.21 18.43
CA ARG A 22 6.51 11.67 19.48
C ARG A 22 7.97 11.54 19.05
N ASN A 23 8.21 11.28 17.77
CA ASN A 23 9.56 11.25 17.19
C ASN A 23 9.59 12.02 15.86
N VAL A 24 9.26 13.32 15.93
CA VAL A 24 9.16 14.21 14.75
C VAL A 24 10.43 14.14 13.89
N LYS A 25 11.61 14.06 14.52
CA LYS A 25 12.88 14.01 13.80
C LYS A 25 12.98 12.75 12.94
N LEU A 26 12.78 11.58 13.53
CA LEU A 26 12.83 10.30 12.80
C LEU A 26 11.75 10.23 11.72
N MET A 27 10.51 10.53 12.09
CA MET A 27 9.35 10.43 11.20
C MET A 27 9.43 11.41 10.03
N SER A 28 9.83 12.67 10.29
CA SER A 28 10.01 13.67 9.23
C SER A 28 11.16 13.31 8.31
N CYS A 29 12.27 12.76 8.82
CA CYS A 29 13.36 12.30 7.96
C CYS A 29 12.94 11.15 7.04
N ILE A 30 12.21 10.16 7.57
CA ILE A 30 11.70 9.04 6.76
C ILE A 30 10.72 9.58 5.72
N PHE A 31 9.81 10.47 6.13
CA PHE A 31 8.85 11.09 5.23
C PHE A 31 9.51 11.88 4.09
N LEU A 32 10.52 12.71 4.39
CA LEU A 32 11.29 13.46 3.40
C LEU A 32 12.05 12.52 2.46
N LEU A 33 12.60 11.42 2.97
CA LEU A 33 13.26 10.39 2.16
C LEU A 33 12.27 9.74 1.18
N ILE A 34 11.07 9.36 1.66
CA ILE A 34 10.00 8.77 0.85
C ILE A 34 9.60 9.73 -0.27
N ILE A 35 9.30 11.00 0.07
CA ILE A 35 8.92 12.00 -0.93
C ILE A 35 10.03 12.23 -1.95
N SER A 36 11.26 12.42 -1.50
CA SER A 36 12.39 12.74 -2.37
C SER A 36 12.62 11.62 -3.39
N LEU A 37 12.71 10.38 -2.92
CA LEU A 37 12.92 9.23 -3.80
C LEU A 37 11.70 8.96 -4.70
N SER A 38 10.49 9.05 -4.17
CA SER A 38 9.26 8.90 -4.98
C SER A 38 9.16 9.98 -6.06
N ALA A 39 9.52 11.22 -5.74
CA ALA A 39 9.59 12.34 -6.68
C ALA A 39 10.61 12.08 -7.79
N ILE A 40 11.83 11.64 -7.44
CA ILE A 40 12.88 11.31 -8.41
C ILE A 40 12.39 10.19 -9.34
N LEU A 41 11.87 9.09 -8.79
CA LEU A 41 11.37 7.97 -9.59
C LEU A 41 10.22 8.37 -10.51
N PHE A 42 9.25 9.12 -9.98
CA PHE A 42 8.12 9.63 -10.76
C PHE A 42 8.59 10.54 -11.90
N LEU A 43 9.51 11.46 -11.63
CA LEU A 43 10.04 12.38 -12.62
C LEU A 43 10.86 11.65 -13.68
N SER A 44 11.74 10.73 -13.28
CA SER A 44 12.51 9.88 -14.20
C SER A 44 11.58 9.08 -15.11
N ASN A 45 10.53 8.47 -14.55
CA ASN A 45 9.55 7.72 -15.32
C ASN A 45 8.87 8.62 -16.37
N MET A 46 8.36 9.78 -15.94
CA MET A 46 7.68 10.72 -16.83
C MET A 46 8.58 11.27 -17.94
N LEU A 47 9.83 11.61 -17.62
CA LEU A 47 10.80 12.12 -18.60
C LEU A 47 11.24 11.05 -19.59
N SER A 48 11.31 9.79 -19.18
CA SER A 48 11.66 8.67 -20.06
C SER A 48 10.51 8.23 -20.97
N ILE A 49 9.29 8.23 -20.45
CA ILE A 49 8.10 7.74 -21.17
C ILE A 49 7.57 8.77 -22.18
N LYS A 50 7.50 10.05 -21.80
CA LYS A 50 6.85 11.08 -22.61
C LYS A 50 7.41 11.20 -24.04
N PRO A 51 8.74 11.23 -24.27
CA PRO A 51 9.29 11.26 -25.63
C PRO A 51 8.91 10.01 -26.43
N SER A 52 8.99 8.84 -25.80
CA SER A 52 8.68 7.54 -26.42
C SER A 52 7.22 7.46 -26.87
N ILE A 53 6.27 7.92 -26.04
CA ILE A 53 4.85 7.97 -26.41
C ILE A 53 4.59 8.98 -27.54
N THR A 54 5.27 10.13 -27.51
CA THR A 54 5.10 11.16 -28.54
C THR A 54 5.60 10.66 -29.89
N ASP A 55 6.79 10.06 -29.93
CA ASP A 55 7.37 9.46 -31.14
C ASP A 55 6.52 8.29 -31.67
N PHE A 56 6.08 7.39 -30.78
CA PHE A 56 5.19 6.30 -31.13
C PHE A 56 3.86 6.81 -31.74
N THR A 57 3.27 7.86 -31.16
CA THR A 57 2.02 8.46 -31.66
C THR A 57 2.21 9.07 -33.05
N LEU A 58 3.33 9.76 -33.29
CA LEU A 58 3.66 10.31 -34.61
C LEU A 58 3.84 9.21 -35.65
N LYS A 59 4.61 8.16 -35.33
CA LYS A 59 4.85 7.01 -36.22
C LYS A 59 3.56 6.22 -36.50
N ALA A 60 2.70 6.06 -35.50
CA ALA A 60 1.40 5.40 -35.67
C ALA A 60 0.47 6.20 -36.60
N ASN A 61 0.46 7.53 -36.49
CA ASN A 61 -0.29 8.40 -37.41
C ASN A 61 0.26 8.31 -38.85
N LEU A 62 1.58 8.28 -39.02
CA LEU A 62 2.21 8.07 -40.34
C LEU A 62 1.88 6.70 -40.93
N LEU A 63 1.75 5.65 -40.10
CA LEU A 63 1.34 4.32 -40.53
C LEU A 63 -0.10 4.33 -41.06
N ALA A 64 -1.01 5.04 -40.38
CA ALA A 64 -2.39 5.19 -40.82
C ALA A 64 -2.53 5.93 -42.17
N MET A 65 -1.60 6.84 -42.48
CA MET A 65 -1.58 7.59 -43.75
C MET A 65 -0.99 6.80 -44.93
N ASN A 66 -0.12 5.81 -44.68
CA ASN A 66 0.63 5.08 -45.69
C ASN A 66 0.13 3.64 -45.93
N ILE A 67 -1.17 3.39 -45.73
CA ILE A 67 -1.77 2.06 -45.91
C ILE A 67 -1.62 1.61 -47.38
N GLY A 68 -0.98 0.46 -47.59
CA GLY A 68 -0.81 -0.16 -48.91
C GLY A 68 0.48 0.17 -49.66
N THR A 69 1.40 0.94 -49.07
CA THR A 69 2.72 1.22 -49.65
C THR A 69 3.77 0.17 -49.23
N PRO A 70 4.86 -0.04 -50.01
CA PRO A 70 5.96 -0.92 -49.59
C PRO A 70 6.66 -0.44 -48.29
N GLU A 71 6.53 0.84 -47.95
CA GLU A 71 7.06 1.44 -46.72
C GLU A 71 6.28 1.01 -45.47
N PHE A 72 5.03 0.55 -45.63
CA PHE A 72 4.17 0.10 -44.53
C PHE A 72 4.82 -1.00 -43.69
N ALA A 73 5.40 -2.01 -44.35
CA ALA A 73 6.04 -3.14 -43.65
C ALA A 73 7.27 -2.70 -42.84
N ASN A 74 8.05 -1.76 -43.36
CA ASN A 74 9.21 -1.21 -42.67
C ASN A 74 8.81 -0.36 -41.46
N LEU A 75 7.78 0.49 -41.62
CA LEU A 75 7.25 1.32 -40.55
C LEU A 75 6.60 0.50 -39.43
N LEU A 76 5.87 -0.57 -39.79
CA LEU A 76 5.29 -1.52 -38.83
C LEU A 76 6.38 -2.23 -38.01
N ASN A 77 7.45 -2.69 -38.65
CA ASN A 77 8.56 -3.34 -37.96
C ASN A 77 9.29 -2.39 -37.02
N THR A 78 9.46 -1.13 -37.43
CA THR A 78 10.03 -0.06 -36.60
C THR A 78 9.17 0.19 -35.37
N LEU A 79 7.86 0.36 -35.55
CA LEU A 79 6.89 0.54 -34.46
C LEU A 79 6.88 -0.64 -33.47
N LYS A 80 6.99 -1.88 -33.97
CA LYS A 80 7.07 -3.07 -33.11
C LYS A 80 8.36 -3.07 -32.28
N GLY A 81 9.48 -2.64 -32.86
CA GLY A 81 10.74 -2.46 -32.16
C GLY A 81 10.65 -1.41 -31.06
N ASP A 82 10.12 -0.23 -31.39
CA ASP A 82 9.91 0.87 -30.44
C ASP A 82 8.97 0.48 -29.30
N LEU A 83 7.87 -0.22 -29.62
CA LEU A 83 6.93 -0.73 -28.63
C LEU A 83 7.59 -1.75 -27.69
N ARG A 84 8.46 -2.63 -28.21
CA ARG A 84 9.20 -3.59 -27.37
C ARG A 84 10.15 -2.88 -26.42
N LEU A 85 10.86 -1.85 -26.88
CA LEU A 85 11.75 -1.03 -26.04
C LEU A 85 10.95 -0.27 -24.97
N PHE A 86 9.83 0.34 -25.38
CA PHE A 86 8.92 1.05 -24.48
C PHE A 86 8.39 0.13 -23.38
N VAL A 87 7.85 -1.03 -23.75
CA VAL A 87 7.35 -2.03 -22.78
C VAL A 87 8.47 -2.48 -21.85
N GLY A 88 9.67 -2.75 -22.36
CA GLY A 88 10.81 -3.12 -21.53
C GLY A 88 11.19 -2.04 -20.50
N LEU A 89 11.20 -0.77 -20.91
CA LEU A 89 11.50 0.37 -20.05
C LEU A 89 10.43 0.55 -18.95
N GLU A 90 9.16 0.46 -19.31
CA GLU A 90 8.03 0.51 -18.37
C GLU A 90 8.13 -0.59 -17.31
N TRP A 91 8.43 -1.83 -17.70
CA TRP A 91 8.60 -2.93 -16.76
C TRP A 91 9.74 -2.68 -15.77
N ILE A 92 10.85 -2.07 -16.22
CA ILE A 92 11.96 -1.69 -15.33
C ILE A 92 11.49 -0.66 -14.31
N PHE A 93 10.78 0.39 -14.74
CA PHE A 93 10.26 1.40 -13.84
C PHE A 93 9.22 0.83 -12.85
N ILE A 94 8.31 -0.02 -13.32
CA ILE A 94 7.34 -0.71 -12.47
C ILE A 94 8.05 -1.52 -11.40
N PHE A 95 9.07 -2.32 -11.77
CA PHE A 95 9.81 -3.13 -10.81
C PHE A 95 10.52 -2.28 -9.75
N ILE A 96 11.18 -1.19 -10.17
CA ILE A 96 11.85 -0.24 -9.27
C ILE A 96 10.83 0.41 -8.34
N LEU A 97 9.71 0.91 -8.86
CA LEU A 97 8.63 1.53 -8.08
C LEU A 97 8.04 0.57 -7.06
N CYS A 98 7.79 -0.69 -7.44
CA CYS A 98 7.31 -1.73 -6.53
C CYS A 98 8.30 -1.99 -5.39
N PHE A 99 9.59 -2.11 -5.70
CA PHE A 99 10.64 -2.31 -4.71
C PHE A 99 10.70 -1.15 -3.70
N PHE A 100 10.76 0.09 -4.19
CA PHE A 100 10.83 1.27 -3.33
C PHE A 100 9.54 1.48 -2.53
N SER A 101 8.38 1.21 -3.11
CA SER A 101 7.09 1.26 -2.41
C SER A 101 7.06 0.31 -1.20
N LEU A 102 7.52 -0.93 -1.39
CA LEU A 102 7.62 -1.91 -0.30
C LEU A 102 8.67 -1.53 0.74
N PHE A 103 9.80 -1.01 0.29
CA PHE A 103 10.84 -0.51 1.18
C PHE A 103 10.31 0.61 2.08
N PHE A 104 9.61 1.59 1.50
CA PHE A 104 8.99 2.68 2.25
C PHE A 104 7.89 2.19 3.18
N ALA A 105 7.06 1.25 2.73
CA ALA A 105 6.05 0.67 3.60
C ALA A 105 6.67 -0.01 4.83
N THR A 106 7.72 -0.80 4.61
CA THR A 106 8.48 -1.48 5.66
C THR A 106 9.12 -0.47 6.62
N ALA A 107 9.75 0.58 6.09
CA ALA A 107 10.35 1.63 6.90
C ALA A 107 9.32 2.39 7.74
N SER A 108 8.17 2.75 7.16
CA SER A 108 7.08 3.42 7.88
C SER A 108 6.50 2.54 9.00
N ILE A 109 6.29 1.25 8.75
CA ILE A 109 5.80 0.31 9.78
C ILE A 109 6.82 0.14 10.91
N LEU A 110 8.11 -0.06 10.58
CA LEU A 110 9.18 -0.18 11.57
C LEU A 110 9.33 1.09 12.41
N ALA A 111 9.31 2.26 11.77
CA ALA A 111 9.37 3.55 12.47
C ALA A 111 8.20 3.71 13.42
N SER A 112 7.02 3.30 12.96
CA SER A 112 5.80 3.35 13.74
C SER A 112 5.88 2.46 14.98
N ALA A 113 6.29 1.20 14.80
CA ALA A 113 6.38 0.24 15.89
C ALA A 113 7.50 0.56 16.90
N VAL A 114 8.65 1.05 16.43
CA VAL A 114 9.75 1.51 17.31
C VAL A 114 9.29 2.71 18.13
N THR A 115 8.68 3.69 17.46
CA THR A 115 8.17 4.87 18.14
C THR A 115 7.08 4.48 19.11
N TYR A 116 6.12 3.60 18.76
CA TYR A 116 5.05 3.09 19.63
C TYR A 116 5.60 2.48 20.93
N ARG A 117 6.68 1.71 20.85
CA ARG A 117 7.37 1.09 22.01
C ARG A 117 8.21 2.07 22.83
N GLY A 118 8.32 3.32 22.41
CA GLY A 118 9.13 4.34 23.09
C GLY A 118 10.63 4.07 22.99
N LYS A 119 11.05 3.30 21.99
CA LYS A 119 12.47 3.02 21.73
C LYS A 119 13.02 4.09 20.79
N ASP A 120 14.22 4.54 21.06
CA ASP A 120 14.98 5.37 20.13
C ASP A 120 15.75 4.48 19.15
N MET A 121 15.69 4.82 17.87
CA MET A 121 16.43 4.15 16.81
C MET A 121 16.93 5.17 15.80
N SER A 122 18.18 5.02 15.37
CA SER A 122 18.73 5.88 14.32
C SER A 122 18.10 5.56 12.96
N ILE A 123 18.01 6.56 12.07
CA ILE A 123 17.50 6.38 10.70
C ILE A 123 18.32 5.30 9.96
N LYS A 124 19.64 5.30 10.13
CA LYS A 124 20.53 4.34 9.47
C LYS A 124 20.23 2.90 9.91
N GLU A 125 20.04 2.69 11.20
CA GLU A 125 19.68 1.39 11.76
C GLU A 125 18.30 0.94 11.27
N LEU A 126 17.32 1.85 11.26
CA LEU A 126 15.97 1.58 10.79
C LEU A 126 15.94 1.20 9.31
N LEU A 127 16.64 1.94 8.45
CA LEU A 127 16.72 1.63 7.02
C LEU A 127 17.45 0.31 6.77
N SER A 128 18.55 0.05 7.49
CA SER A 128 19.25 -1.23 7.44
C SER A 128 18.34 -2.40 7.84
N ARG A 129 17.54 -2.22 8.90
CA ARG A 129 16.54 -3.20 9.33
C ARG A 129 15.46 -3.38 8.28
N ALA A 130 14.97 -2.30 7.67
CA ALA A 130 13.96 -2.34 6.62
C ALA A 130 14.44 -3.12 5.38
N VAL A 131 15.69 -2.89 4.94
CA VAL A 131 16.28 -3.67 3.83
C VAL A 131 16.38 -5.15 4.19
N LYS A 132 16.82 -5.46 5.42
CA LYS A 132 16.99 -6.85 5.87
C LYS A 132 15.66 -7.60 5.99
N SER A 133 14.60 -6.94 6.44
CA SER A 133 13.28 -7.56 6.59
C SER A 133 12.49 -7.62 5.29
N LEU A 134 12.88 -6.87 4.24
CA LEU A 134 12.09 -6.67 3.00
C LEU A 134 11.65 -7.96 2.30
N LYS A 135 12.38 -9.07 2.44
CA LYS A 135 11.99 -10.36 1.86
C LYS A 135 10.62 -10.84 2.35
N ARG A 136 10.31 -10.64 3.64
CA ARG A 136 9.04 -11.11 4.26
C ARG A 136 7.84 -10.27 3.77
N PRO A 137 7.87 -8.92 3.78
CA PRO A 137 6.83 -8.09 3.20
C PRO A 137 6.70 -8.25 1.70
N PHE A 138 7.80 -8.47 0.96
CA PHE A 138 7.74 -8.72 -0.48
C PHE A 138 6.90 -9.95 -0.81
N LEU A 139 7.13 -11.07 -0.12
CA LEU A 139 6.33 -12.28 -0.33
C LEU A 139 4.86 -12.06 0.02
N THR A 140 4.60 -11.38 1.13
CA THR A 140 3.22 -11.05 1.56
C THR A 140 2.51 -10.15 0.56
N TRP A 141 3.18 -9.11 0.07
CA TRP A 141 2.67 -8.23 -0.97
C TRP A 141 2.41 -8.98 -2.28
N PHE A 142 3.26 -9.92 -2.65
CA PHE A 142 3.06 -10.76 -3.83
C PHE A 142 1.75 -11.57 -3.72
N TYR A 143 1.50 -12.23 -2.58
CA TYR A 143 0.24 -12.93 -2.34
C TYR A 143 -0.98 -12.00 -2.31
N ILE A 144 -0.85 -10.83 -1.67
CA ILE A 144 -1.91 -9.80 -1.68
C ILE A 144 -2.23 -9.39 -3.13
N THR A 145 -1.21 -9.19 -3.96
CA THR A 145 -1.35 -8.80 -5.37
C THR A 145 -2.01 -9.91 -6.18
N LEU A 146 -1.65 -11.18 -5.96
CA LEU A 146 -2.31 -12.33 -6.59
C LEU A 146 -3.79 -12.44 -6.19
N LEU A 147 -4.11 -12.22 -4.91
CA LEU A 147 -5.49 -12.23 -4.43
C LEU A 147 -6.31 -11.08 -5.02
N HIS A 148 -5.73 -9.87 -5.08
CA HIS A 148 -6.37 -8.72 -5.71
C HIS A 148 -6.60 -8.95 -7.19
N LEU A 149 -5.61 -9.50 -7.91
CA LEU A 149 -5.76 -9.88 -9.31
C LEU A 149 -6.86 -10.92 -9.51
N GLY A 150 -6.89 -11.97 -8.69
CA GLY A 150 -7.94 -12.99 -8.73
C GLY A 150 -9.33 -12.40 -8.47
N TYR A 151 -9.44 -11.45 -7.54
CA TYR A 151 -10.68 -10.73 -7.26
C TYR A 151 -11.14 -9.88 -8.45
N CYS A 152 -10.23 -9.10 -9.06
CA CYS A 152 -10.51 -8.30 -10.25
C CYS A 152 -10.96 -9.18 -11.43
N LEU A 153 -10.26 -10.30 -11.68
CA LEU A 153 -10.64 -11.26 -12.73
C LEU A 153 -12.03 -11.84 -12.46
N PHE A 154 -12.34 -12.21 -11.21
CA PHE A 154 -13.67 -12.67 -10.83
C PHE A 154 -14.75 -11.61 -11.12
N LEU A 155 -14.52 -10.35 -10.76
CA LEU A 155 -15.47 -9.27 -11.06
C LEU A 155 -15.67 -9.08 -12.56
N ILE A 156 -14.60 -9.08 -13.35
CA ILE A 156 -14.67 -8.89 -14.81
C ILE A 156 -15.37 -10.07 -15.49
N THR A 157 -15.08 -11.31 -15.09
CA THR A 157 -15.63 -12.51 -15.73
C THR A 157 -17.10 -12.74 -15.34
N PHE A 158 -17.48 -12.49 -14.10
CA PHE A 158 -18.82 -12.85 -13.61
C PHE A 158 -19.72 -11.64 -13.38
N LEU A 159 -19.21 -10.56 -12.80
CA LEU A 159 -20.04 -9.42 -12.39
C LEU A 159 -20.38 -8.50 -13.57
N VAL A 160 -19.40 -8.19 -14.42
CA VAL A 160 -19.59 -7.29 -15.56
C VAL A 160 -20.60 -7.86 -16.56
N PRO A 161 -20.52 -9.13 -17.01
CA PRO A 161 -21.51 -9.69 -17.93
C PRO A 161 -22.90 -9.76 -17.31
N LEU A 162 -22.99 -10.08 -16.02
CA LEU A 162 -24.26 -10.10 -15.30
C LEU A 162 -24.94 -8.73 -15.34
N VAL A 163 -24.20 -7.67 -14.99
CA VAL A 163 -24.68 -6.28 -15.05
C VAL A 163 -25.07 -5.87 -16.47
N VAL A 164 -24.25 -6.20 -17.47
CA VAL A 164 -24.53 -5.87 -18.88
C VAL A 164 -25.80 -6.55 -19.38
N ILE A 165 -26.02 -7.83 -19.04
CA ILE A 165 -27.24 -8.56 -19.42
C ILE A 165 -28.47 -7.91 -18.79
N PHE A 166 -28.41 -7.52 -17.52
CA PHE A 166 -29.53 -6.85 -16.85
C PHE A 166 -29.78 -5.44 -17.40
N ASP A 167 -28.74 -4.65 -17.64
CA ASP A 167 -28.89 -3.28 -18.15
C ASP A 167 -29.29 -3.25 -19.64
N LEU A 168 -29.00 -4.27 -20.45
CA LEU A 168 -29.52 -4.34 -21.83
C LEU A 168 -31.06 -4.45 -21.87
N THR A 169 -31.69 -4.90 -20.78
CA THR A 169 -33.14 -5.04 -20.67
C THR A 169 -33.85 -3.78 -20.15
N VAL A 170 -33.11 -2.80 -19.61
CA VAL A 170 -33.67 -1.59 -18.97
C VAL A 170 -32.85 -0.35 -19.35
N THR A 171 -33.49 0.71 -19.86
CA THR A 171 -32.83 1.93 -20.39
C THR A 171 -32.02 2.78 -19.40
N MET A 172 -31.99 2.41 -18.12
CA MET A 172 -31.19 3.04 -17.05
C MET A 172 -30.42 1.93 -16.33
N PRO A 173 -29.19 2.19 -15.82
CA PRO A 173 -28.49 1.20 -15.00
C PRO A 173 -29.43 0.77 -13.89
N SER A 174 -29.74 -0.52 -13.87
CA SER A 174 -30.76 -1.03 -12.97
C SER A 174 -30.31 -0.75 -11.53
N LEU A 175 -31.24 -0.41 -10.63
CA LEU A 175 -30.93 -0.24 -9.20
C LEU A 175 -30.16 -1.46 -8.65
N LEU A 176 -30.45 -2.64 -9.20
CA LEU A 176 -29.78 -3.90 -8.92
C LEU A 176 -28.29 -3.88 -9.33
N SER A 177 -27.95 -3.37 -10.51
CA SER A 177 -26.56 -3.19 -10.97
C SER A 177 -25.75 -2.30 -10.01
N ILE A 178 -26.35 -1.21 -9.54
CA ILE A 178 -25.73 -0.30 -8.56
C ILE A 178 -25.50 -1.00 -7.22
N ILE A 179 -26.50 -1.73 -6.71
CA ILE A 179 -26.40 -2.48 -5.45
C ILE A 179 -25.29 -3.53 -5.53
N ILE A 180 -25.23 -4.29 -6.62
CA ILE A 180 -24.21 -5.32 -6.84
C ILE A 180 -22.81 -4.70 -6.86
N PHE A 181 -22.63 -3.60 -7.59
CA PHE A 181 -21.35 -2.89 -7.64
C PHE A 181 -20.94 -2.37 -6.26
N LEU A 182 -21.85 -1.75 -5.50
CA LEU A 182 -21.59 -1.30 -4.14
C LEU A 182 -21.21 -2.46 -3.21
N LEU A 183 -21.87 -3.61 -3.34
CA LEU A 183 -21.55 -4.80 -2.54
C LEU A 183 -20.13 -5.30 -2.84
N ALA A 184 -19.73 -5.31 -4.12
CA ALA A 184 -18.36 -5.65 -4.51
C ALA A 184 -17.34 -4.67 -3.90
N LEU A 185 -17.60 -3.36 -3.94
CA LEU A 185 -16.70 -2.37 -3.32
C LEU A 185 -16.59 -2.55 -1.80
N VAL A 186 -17.71 -2.81 -1.11
CA VAL A 186 -17.71 -3.08 0.34
C VAL A 186 -16.93 -4.35 0.66
N PHE A 187 -17.08 -5.40 -0.15
CA PHE A 187 -16.34 -6.65 0.04
C PHE A 187 -14.83 -6.47 -0.19
N GLU A 188 -14.42 -5.72 -1.23
CA GLU A 188 -13.02 -5.37 -1.46
C GLU A 188 -12.44 -4.57 -0.30
N ALA A 189 -13.18 -3.57 0.20
CA ALA A 189 -12.76 -2.77 1.34
C ALA A 189 -12.58 -3.60 2.61
N TYR A 190 -13.38 -4.66 2.79
CA TYR A 190 -13.21 -5.63 3.88
C TYR A 190 -11.95 -6.50 3.70
N LEU A 191 -11.71 -7.04 2.51
CA LEU A 191 -10.49 -7.80 2.20
C LEU A 191 -9.23 -6.95 2.39
N ALA A 192 -9.29 -5.69 1.95
CA ALA A 192 -8.21 -4.73 2.10
C ALA A 192 -7.83 -4.51 3.57
N VAL A 193 -8.73 -4.69 4.54
CA VAL A 193 -8.37 -4.61 5.97
C VAL A 193 -7.34 -5.68 6.30
N VAL A 194 -7.63 -6.92 5.91
CA VAL A 194 -6.76 -8.08 6.14
C VAL A 194 -5.44 -7.91 5.39
N TRP A 195 -5.47 -7.42 4.15
CA TRP A 195 -4.25 -7.19 3.36
C TRP A 195 -3.33 -6.14 3.96
N ASN A 196 -3.86 -4.99 4.37
CA ASN A 196 -3.05 -3.94 4.99
C ASN A 196 -2.48 -4.41 6.35
N LEU A 197 -3.29 -5.13 7.15
CA LEU A 197 -2.82 -5.68 8.42
C LEU A 197 -1.78 -6.80 8.21
N ALA A 198 -1.94 -7.66 7.20
CA ALA A 198 -0.98 -8.70 6.86
C ALA A 198 0.38 -8.12 6.45
N LEU A 199 0.38 -6.99 5.74
CA LEU A 199 1.60 -6.26 5.45
C LEU A 199 2.31 -5.82 6.75
N VAL A 200 1.57 -5.28 7.71
CA VAL A 200 2.10 -4.92 9.04
C VAL A 200 2.66 -6.14 9.79
N VAL A 201 1.88 -7.23 9.85
CA VAL A 201 2.30 -8.48 10.49
C VAL A 201 3.59 -9.00 9.86
N SER A 202 3.71 -8.99 8.53
CA SER A 202 4.91 -9.48 7.83
C SER A 202 6.19 -8.68 8.08
N VAL A 203 6.04 -7.41 8.50
CA VAL A 203 7.17 -6.55 8.87
C VAL A 203 7.56 -6.76 10.34
N LEU A 204 6.57 -6.91 11.21
CA LEU A 204 6.76 -6.90 12.67
C LEU A 204 6.95 -8.30 13.26
N GLU A 205 6.44 -9.33 12.60
CA GLU A 205 6.52 -10.72 13.03
C GLU A 205 7.38 -11.55 12.06
N GLU A 206 7.71 -12.77 12.47
CA GLU A 206 8.51 -13.70 11.66
C GLU A 206 7.68 -14.53 10.69
N MET A 207 6.58 -13.97 10.20
CA MET A 207 5.65 -14.61 9.27
C MET A 207 5.63 -13.90 7.92
N CYS A 208 5.30 -14.62 6.85
CA CYS A 208 5.24 -14.05 5.50
C CYS A 208 4.22 -14.77 4.60
N GLY A 209 3.79 -14.09 3.54
CA GLY A 209 2.87 -14.67 2.56
C GLY A 209 1.50 -14.99 3.15
N ILE A 210 1.03 -16.21 2.88
CA ILE A 210 -0.28 -16.70 3.35
C ILE A 210 -0.34 -16.80 4.87
N GLU A 211 0.78 -17.11 5.53
CA GLU A 211 0.84 -17.22 6.99
C GLU A 211 0.55 -15.86 7.66
N ALA A 212 1.16 -14.79 7.15
CA ALA A 212 0.89 -13.42 7.61
C ALA A 212 -0.57 -12.99 7.33
N LEU A 213 -1.15 -13.41 6.20
CA LEU A 213 -2.57 -13.19 5.88
C LEU A 213 -3.50 -13.93 6.86
N GLY A 214 -3.16 -15.18 7.20
CA GLY A 214 -3.89 -15.98 8.18
C GLY A 214 -3.87 -15.35 9.57
N LYS A 215 -2.69 -14.95 10.04
CA LYS A 215 -2.53 -14.25 11.33
C LYS A 215 -3.27 -12.92 11.35
N ALA A 216 -3.18 -12.10 10.30
CA ALA A 216 -3.93 -10.85 10.20
C ALA A 216 -5.45 -11.08 10.26
N GLY A 217 -5.95 -12.13 9.60
CA GLY A 217 -7.36 -12.52 9.65
C GLY A 217 -7.82 -12.97 11.04
N GLN A 218 -6.93 -13.54 11.85
CA GLN A 218 -7.19 -13.89 13.24
C GLN A 218 -7.17 -12.65 14.15
N LEU A 219 -6.13 -11.83 14.05
CA LEU A 219 -5.94 -10.62 14.88
C LEU A 219 -7.07 -9.61 14.72
N ILE A 220 -7.60 -9.43 13.51
CA ILE A 220 -8.64 -8.43 13.26
C ILE A 220 -10.02 -8.86 13.81
N LYS A 221 -10.20 -10.10 14.27
CA LYS A 221 -11.48 -10.56 14.85
C LYS A 221 -11.85 -9.66 16.03
N GLY A 222 -13.05 -9.08 16.00
CA GLY A 222 -13.52 -8.08 16.98
C GLY A 222 -13.28 -6.62 16.57
N LEU A 223 -12.30 -6.32 15.73
CA LEU A 223 -11.94 -4.95 15.29
C LEU A 223 -12.14 -4.70 13.79
N LYS A 224 -12.80 -5.63 13.08
CA LYS A 224 -13.07 -5.59 11.62
C LYS A 224 -13.71 -4.28 11.17
N MET A 225 -14.70 -3.79 11.92
CA MET A 225 -15.41 -2.55 11.56
C MET A 225 -14.50 -1.33 11.65
N ARG A 226 -13.62 -1.27 12.66
CA ARG A 226 -12.63 -0.19 12.80
C ARG A 226 -11.66 -0.17 11.62
N GLY A 227 -11.14 -1.33 11.22
CA GLY A 227 -10.32 -1.47 10.02
C GLY A 227 -11.06 -1.08 8.73
N PHE A 228 -12.33 -1.45 8.60
CA PHE A 228 -13.16 -1.09 7.45
C PHE A 228 -13.34 0.43 7.33
N PHE A 229 -13.65 1.13 8.43
CA PHE A 229 -13.75 2.60 8.42
C PHE A 229 -12.40 3.28 8.16
N LEU A 230 -11.28 2.72 8.62
CA LEU A 230 -9.95 3.21 8.24
C LEU A 230 -9.74 3.13 6.73
N ASN A 231 -10.08 1.99 6.10
CA ASN A 231 -10.00 1.86 4.64
C ASN A 231 -10.90 2.85 3.91
N LEU A 232 -12.13 3.05 4.39
CA LEU A 232 -13.05 4.01 3.79
C LEU A 232 -12.50 5.44 3.88
N LEU A 233 -11.95 5.82 5.03
CA LEU A 233 -11.35 7.14 5.24
C LEU A 233 -10.14 7.37 4.34
N PHE A 234 -9.15 6.46 4.37
CA PHE A 234 -7.96 6.61 3.54
C PHE A 234 -8.28 6.48 2.04
N GLY A 235 -9.25 5.65 1.67
CA GLY A 235 -9.77 5.56 0.32
C GLY A 235 -10.39 6.89 -0.14
N ALA A 236 -11.24 7.49 0.68
CA ALA A 236 -11.85 8.79 0.40
C ALA A 236 -10.80 9.90 0.27
N LEU A 237 -9.74 9.90 1.09
CA LEU A 237 -8.61 10.83 0.97
C LEU A 237 -7.80 10.61 -0.33
N SER A 238 -7.70 9.37 -0.80
CA SER A 238 -7.00 9.04 -2.04
C SER A 238 -7.80 9.38 -3.32
N LEU A 239 -9.13 9.45 -3.26
CA LEU A 239 -9.97 9.71 -4.44
C LEU A 239 -9.66 11.03 -5.18
N PRO A 240 -9.57 12.20 -4.50
CA PRO A 240 -9.20 13.46 -5.16
C PRO A 240 -7.81 13.40 -5.79
N VAL A 241 -6.89 12.66 -5.15
CA VAL A 241 -5.52 12.53 -5.61
C VAL A 241 -5.47 11.70 -6.90
N PHE A 242 -6.20 10.58 -6.94
CA PHE A 242 -6.35 9.76 -8.14
C PHE A 242 -7.00 10.54 -9.29
N TYR A 243 -8.10 11.25 -9.03
CA TYR A 243 -8.77 12.07 -10.03
C TYR A 243 -7.86 13.19 -10.56
N GLY A 244 -7.15 13.88 -9.65
CA GLY A 244 -6.16 14.89 -10.01
C GLY A 244 -5.05 14.32 -10.87
N ALA A 245 -4.47 13.17 -10.48
CA ALA A 245 -3.39 12.52 -11.21
C ALA A 245 -3.83 12.11 -12.62
N HIS A 246 -5.05 11.58 -12.78
CA HIS A 246 -5.61 11.27 -14.08
C HIS A 246 -5.82 12.54 -14.95
N LYS A 247 -6.39 13.61 -14.37
CA LYS A 247 -6.61 14.88 -15.07
C LYS A 247 -5.29 15.51 -15.53
N PHE A 248 -4.35 15.71 -14.60
CA PHE A 248 -3.06 16.34 -14.89
C PHE A 248 -2.13 15.43 -15.70
N GLY A 249 -2.24 14.10 -15.58
CA GLY A 249 -1.49 13.14 -16.40
C GLY A 249 -1.79 13.31 -17.89
N LYS A 250 -3.07 13.45 -18.26
CA LYS A 250 -3.46 13.78 -19.64
C LYS A 250 -2.88 15.13 -20.09
N THR A 251 -2.91 16.13 -19.22
CA THR A 251 -2.35 17.45 -19.53
C THR A 251 -0.83 17.42 -19.68
N VAL A 252 -0.10 16.62 -18.88
CA VAL A 252 1.37 16.52 -18.98
C VAL A 252 1.83 15.96 -20.31
N MET A 253 1.04 15.07 -20.91
CA MET A 253 1.35 14.56 -22.25
C MET A 253 1.39 15.70 -23.29
N SER A 254 0.55 16.73 -23.11
CA SER A 254 0.47 17.90 -23.99
C SER A 254 1.38 19.06 -23.58
N SER A 255 1.60 19.28 -22.28
CA SER A 255 2.37 20.44 -21.76
C SER A 255 3.11 20.12 -20.46
N ASN A 256 4.34 20.59 -20.34
CA ASN A 256 5.15 20.42 -19.11
C ASN A 256 4.57 21.19 -17.90
N ALA A 257 3.63 22.11 -18.10
CA ALA A 257 3.03 22.92 -17.03
C ALA A 257 2.33 22.08 -15.95
N ALA A 258 1.84 20.88 -16.30
CA ALA A 258 1.15 20.00 -15.35
C ALA A 258 2.12 19.07 -14.56
N MET A 259 3.44 19.18 -14.76
CA MET A 259 4.41 18.36 -14.00
C MET A 259 4.47 18.72 -12.52
N ILE A 260 4.42 20.03 -12.21
CA ILE A 260 4.42 20.52 -10.82
C ILE A 260 3.20 20.01 -10.05
N PRO A 261 1.95 20.17 -10.53
CA PRO A 261 0.80 19.65 -9.80
C PRO A 261 0.81 18.11 -9.68
N LEU A 262 1.32 17.36 -10.67
CA LEU A 262 1.50 15.91 -10.53
C LEU A 262 2.50 15.55 -9.42
N LEU A 263 3.61 16.28 -9.31
CA LEU A 263 4.60 16.05 -8.27
C LEU A 263 4.04 16.32 -6.87
N LEU A 264 3.22 17.36 -6.73
CA LEU A 264 2.50 17.66 -5.49
C LEU A 264 1.50 16.54 -5.14
N LEU A 265 0.73 16.06 -6.11
CA LEU A 265 -0.20 14.94 -5.91
C LEU A 265 0.51 13.63 -5.54
N ASN A 266 1.67 13.35 -6.14
CA ASN A 266 2.52 12.22 -5.75
C ASN A 266 2.98 12.35 -4.28
N SER A 267 3.41 13.55 -3.88
CA SER A 267 3.82 13.83 -2.50
C SER A 267 2.67 13.65 -1.50
N ILE A 268 1.46 14.10 -1.85
CA ILE A 268 0.24 13.89 -1.05
C ILE A 268 -0.11 12.39 -0.98
N SER A 269 0.05 11.64 -2.08
CA SER A 269 -0.16 10.18 -2.08
C SER A 269 0.77 9.48 -1.10
N CYS A 270 2.05 9.85 -1.08
CA CYS A 270 3.03 9.33 -0.14
C CYS A 270 2.67 9.65 1.33
N LEU A 271 2.19 10.87 1.60
CA LEU A 271 1.69 11.26 2.92
C LEU A 271 0.55 10.34 3.38
N ILE A 272 -0.48 10.20 2.55
CA ILE A 272 -1.66 9.37 2.85
C ILE A 272 -1.22 7.92 3.09
N GLY A 273 -0.34 7.40 2.25
CA GLY A 273 0.19 6.04 2.38
C GLY A 273 0.95 5.82 3.69
N MET A 274 1.82 6.76 4.07
CA MET A 274 2.56 6.68 5.34
C MET A 274 1.60 6.69 6.54
N PHE A 275 0.67 7.66 6.61
CA PHE A 275 -0.31 7.73 7.70
C PHE A 275 -1.23 6.49 7.75
N LYS A 276 -1.61 5.94 6.60
CA LYS A 276 -2.36 4.68 6.53
C LYS A 276 -1.60 3.56 7.25
N LEU A 277 -0.32 3.37 6.93
CA LEU A 277 0.50 2.32 7.54
C LEU A 277 0.74 2.57 9.04
N MET A 278 0.87 3.82 9.47
CA MET A 278 0.95 4.18 10.89
C MET A 278 -0.33 3.78 11.62
N ALA A 279 -1.50 4.12 11.08
CA ALA A 279 -2.79 3.76 11.65
C ALA A 279 -2.99 2.24 11.73
N TYR A 280 -2.58 1.50 10.70
CA TYR A 280 -2.59 0.03 10.72
C TYR A 280 -1.59 -0.57 11.71
N THR A 281 -0.46 0.10 11.97
CA THR A 281 0.48 -0.31 13.02
C THR A 281 -0.13 -0.13 14.41
N VAL A 282 -0.81 0.99 14.66
CA VAL A 282 -1.57 1.19 15.91
C VAL A 282 -2.68 0.15 16.05
N LEU A 283 -3.45 -0.09 14.98
CA LEU A 283 -4.50 -1.10 14.98
C LEU A 283 -3.94 -2.50 15.27
N TYR A 284 -2.77 -2.84 14.73
CA TYR A 284 -2.08 -4.09 15.03
C TYR A 284 -1.76 -4.23 16.53
N HIS A 285 -1.23 -3.19 17.16
CA HIS A 285 -0.95 -3.19 18.59
C HIS A 285 -2.23 -3.36 19.43
N ASP A 286 -3.30 -2.64 19.08
CA ASP A 286 -4.59 -2.76 19.77
C ASP A 286 -5.21 -4.17 19.59
N CYS A 287 -5.08 -4.77 18.40
CA CYS A 287 -5.49 -6.16 18.17
C CYS A 287 -4.68 -7.13 19.05
N LYS A 288 -3.39 -6.87 19.25
CA LYS A 288 -2.52 -7.71 20.08
C LYS A 288 -2.85 -7.59 21.57
N ALA A 289 -3.14 -6.37 22.04
CA ALA A 289 -3.56 -6.09 23.41
C ALA A 289 -4.88 -6.81 23.75
N THR A 290 -5.86 -6.74 22.85
CA THR A 290 -7.19 -7.35 23.05
C THR A 290 -7.16 -8.88 23.07
N HIS A 291 -6.20 -9.51 22.38
CA HIS A 291 -6.00 -10.96 22.39
C HIS A 291 -5.03 -11.45 23.48
N GLY A 292 -4.51 -10.55 24.32
CA GLY A 292 -3.58 -10.90 25.42
C GLY A 292 -2.15 -11.25 24.98
N GLU A 293 -1.84 -11.18 23.68
CA GLU A 293 -0.53 -11.55 23.11
C GLU A 293 0.57 -10.49 23.37
N GLU A 294 0.23 -9.32 23.93
CA GLU A 294 1.20 -8.26 24.20
C GLU A 294 2.12 -8.56 25.40
N LEU A 295 1.67 -9.38 26.35
CA LEU A 295 2.42 -9.73 27.57
C LEU A 295 3.59 -10.70 27.31
N GLU A 296 3.50 -11.57 26.31
CA GLU A 296 4.59 -12.53 25.98
C GLU A 296 5.81 -11.85 25.33
N MET A 297 5.61 -10.73 24.64
CA MET A 297 6.69 -10.01 23.95
C MET A 297 7.53 -9.12 24.88
N GLN A 298 7.02 -8.75 26.06
CA GLN A 298 7.78 -8.07 27.12
C GLN A 298 8.42 -9.06 28.09
N GLY A 299 7.77 -10.20 28.38
CA GLY A 299 8.29 -11.23 29.28
C GLY A 299 9.56 -11.95 28.80
N GLY A 300 9.81 -12.00 27.48
CA GLY A 300 11.01 -12.64 26.92
C GLY A 300 12.35 -11.93 27.24
N THR A 301 12.31 -10.69 27.74
CA THR A 301 13.50 -9.93 28.17
C THR A 301 13.63 -9.77 29.68
N GLU A 302 12.63 -10.17 30.47
CA GLU A 302 12.67 -10.25 31.93
C GLU A 302 12.61 -11.71 32.37
N TYR A 303 13.66 -12.48 32.05
CA TYR A 303 14.02 -13.59 32.93
C TYR A 303 14.61 -12.98 34.20
N THR A 304 13.71 -12.58 35.10
CA THR A 304 14.05 -12.20 36.46
C THR A 304 14.86 -13.34 37.06
N LYS A 305 16.12 -13.02 37.34
CA LYS A 305 17.06 -13.82 38.11
C LYS A 305 16.40 -14.14 39.46
N VAL A 306 15.67 -15.24 39.55
CA VAL A 306 15.22 -15.78 40.82
C VAL A 306 16.48 -16.19 41.55
N ALA A 307 16.86 -15.36 42.53
CA ALA A 307 17.91 -15.69 43.47
C ALA A 307 17.46 -16.94 44.22
N PHE A 308 18.07 -18.08 43.90
CA PHE A 308 18.06 -19.24 44.79
C PHE A 308 18.84 -18.83 46.05
N THR A 309 18.12 -18.50 47.11
CA THR A 309 18.68 -18.42 48.46
C THR A 309 19.01 -19.84 48.91
N PRO A 310 20.24 -20.14 49.35
CA PRO A 310 20.55 -21.45 49.91
C PRO A 310 19.94 -21.55 51.32
N LEU A 311 19.04 -22.51 51.52
CA LEU A 311 18.61 -22.92 52.86
C LEU A 311 19.78 -23.67 53.52
N ILE A 312 20.56 -22.94 54.31
CA ILE A 312 21.48 -23.52 55.29
C ILE A 312 20.67 -23.84 56.55
N SER A 313 20.94 -25.05 57.04
CA SER A 313 20.46 -25.73 58.24
C SER A 313 20.47 -24.90 59.53
N ALA A 314 19.52 -25.19 60.43
CA ALA A 314 19.74 -25.11 61.86
C ALA A 314 18.98 -26.24 62.58
N ASP A 315 19.75 -26.96 63.38
CA ASP A 315 19.43 -28.14 64.17
C ASP A 315 18.57 -27.89 65.42
N LEU A 316 17.90 -28.98 65.85
CA LEU A 316 17.55 -29.42 67.23
C LEU A 316 16.42 -28.68 68.00
N PRO A 317 15.78 -29.33 69.00
CA PRO A 317 16.28 -30.38 69.92
C PRO A 317 15.84 -31.83 69.63
#